data_AF-A0A2N2LTN2-F1
#
_entry.id   AF-A0A2N2LTN2-F1
#
_cell.length_a   1.000
_cell.length_b   1.000
_cell.length_c   1.000
_cell.angle_alpha   90.00
_cell.angle_beta   90.00
_cell.angle_gamma   90.00
#
_symmetry.space_group_name_H-M   'P 1'
#
loop_
_entity.id
_entity.type
_entity.pdbx_description
1 polymer ?
#
loop_
_entity_poly.entity_id
_entity_poly.type
_entity_poly.pdbx_seq_one_letter_code
_entity_poly.pdbx_strand_id
1 'polypeptide(L)'
;MNEFDDLPDLETGKSTGNLTENQNPMKNQVWRDRWEKIVRLGLGEISIRIGTAIASVALVLLVVWIMGRFYLKGEISASSQVLDIVAISTPTALVELPAFIVPDSKTSVDALTRYTDINTLLPDKPRYEITTYVVQKGDFIYGIAEKFGLEPETILWGNLYTLGDDPHNLQPGQELNILPEDGVLHRWSTGEGLNGVSEYYGVTPEDIINWPGNHLDVATLGEFSNPNIPNGTDLFVPGGRRGFVTWSAPRISRSNPAVAKILGPGYCGVVVDGAVGNGTFVWPTTARYLSGYDYSTSTNHLAIDIGGSSGNAIYASDNGVVVYSGWNNYGYGNMVVIDHGGGWQTLYAHLLSDLLPACGSSVYQGDMIAYMGSTGNSSGPHLHFEMMSDTYGKVDPKLFLQ
;
A
#
# COMPACT_ATOMS: atom_id res chain seq x y z
N MET A 1 -45.59 38.64 56.97
CA MET A 1 -46.03 38.89 55.58
C MET A 1 -45.65 37.63 54.81
N ASN A 2 -46.32 36.49 55.05
CA ASN A 2 -47.71 36.14 54.66
C ASN A 2 -47.85 36.25 53.14
N GLU A 3 -47.86 35.10 52.43
CA GLU A 3 -49.08 34.34 52.02
C GLU A 3 -49.78 35.06 50.85
N PHE A 4 -50.23 34.44 49.74
CA PHE A 4 -50.79 33.11 49.55
C PHE A 4 -50.95 32.81 48.03
N ASP A 5 -50.75 31.54 47.67
CA ASP A 5 -51.55 30.65 46.78
C ASP A 5 -51.95 31.01 45.33
N ASP A 6 -51.68 30.07 44.40
CA ASP A 6 -52.72 29.11 43.97
C ASP A 6 -52.15 27.91 43.16
N LEU A 7 -52.68 26.73 43.49
CA LEU A 7 -52.44 25.35 43.00
C LEU A 7 -53.35 25.06 41.76
N PRO A 8 -53.27 23.92 40.99
CA PRO A 8 -53.41 22.56 41.53
C PRO A 8 -52.65 21.39 40.86
N ASP A 9 -52.70 20.29 41.62
CA ASP A 9 -52.23 18.93 41.40
C ASP A 9 -52.73 18.22 40.13
N LEU A 10 -51.97 17.22 39.68
CA LEU A 10 -52.54 15.97 39.15
C LEU A 10 -51.66 14.75 39.46
N GLU A 11 -52.38 13.69 39.82
CA GLU A 11 -52.01 12.48 40.54
C GLU A 11 -51.22 11.40 39.79
N THR A 12 -50.41 10.70 40.59
CA THR A 12 -50.22 9.23 40.74
C THR A 12 -50.16 8.30 39.51
N GLY A 13 -49.06 7.53 39.46
CA GLY A 13 -48.95 6.26 38.73
C GLY A 13 -47.94 5.33 39.39
N LYS A 14 -48.33 4.70 40.50
CA LYS A 14 -47.59 3.64 41.20
C LYS A 14 -47.82 2.31 40.47
N SER A 15 -46.76 1.68 39.95
CA SER A 15 -46.80 0.27 39.55
C SER A 15 -45.82 -0.52 40.39
N THR A 16 -46.39 -1.30 41.31
CA THR A 16 -45.77 -2.32 42.14
C THR A 16 -45.45 -3.56 41.29
N GLY A 17 -44.19 -3.99 41.32
CA GLY A 17 -43.76 -5.29 40.79
C GLY A 17 -42.79 -5.95 41.77
N ASN A 18 -43.34 -6.47 42.88
CA ASN A 18 -42.68 -7.46 43.72
C ASN A 18 -42.49 -8.75 42.91
N LEU A 19 -41.24 -9.18 42.70
CA LEU A 19 -40.92 -10.57 42.38
C LEU A 19 -39.81 -11.04 43.31
N THR A 20 -40.27 -11.53 44.45
CA THR A 20 -39.79 -12.75 45.12
C THR A 20 -38.29 -13.00 45.07
N GLU A 21 -37.64 -12.44 46.08
CA GLU A 21 -36.46 -12.99 46.73
C GLU A 21 -36.71 -14.47 47.10
N ASN A 22 -36.19 -15.40 46.30
CA ASN A 22 -36.16 -16.81 46.67
C ASN A 22 -34.80 -17.09 47.33
N GLN A 23 -34.82 -17.00 48.66
CA GLN A 23 -33.71 -17.33 49.52
C GLN A 23 -33.34 -18.81 49.38
N ASN A 24 -32.07 -19.08 49.08
CA ASN A 24 -31.41 -20.29 49.56
C ASN A 24 -30.06 -19.89 50.19
N PRO A 25 -30.04 -19.35 51.43
CA PRO A 25 -28.88 -18.67 51.98
C PRO A 25 -27.71 -19.61 52.32
N MET A 26 -27.94 -20.93 52.35
CA MET A 26 -26.95 -21.88 52.86
C MET A 26 -25.86 -22.29 51.87
N LYS A 27 -26.06 -22.17 50.54
CA LYS A 27 -25.07 -22.66 49.56
C LYS A 27 -23.98 -21.63 49.24
N ASN A 28 -24.32 -20.34 49.31
CA ASN A 28 -23.38 -19.24 49.00
C ASN A 28 -22.47 -18.87 50.18
N GLN A 29 -22.85 -19.19 51.42
CA GLN A 29 -22.01 -18.92 52.58
C GLN A 29 -20.82 -19.89 52.66
N VAL A 30 -21.05 -21.18 52.35
CA VAL A 30 -19.99 -22.21 52.32
C VAL A 30 -18.96 -21.94 51.24
N TRP A 31 -19.37 -21.46 50.07
CA TRP A 31 -18.46 -21.11 48.98
C TRP A 31 -17.60 -19.87 49.31
N ARG A 32 -18.20 -18.85 49.94
CA ARG A 32 -17.45 -17.66 50.39
C ARG A 32 -16.47 -17.99 51.50
N ASP A 33 -16.85 -18.81 52.48
CA ASP A 33 -15.95 -19.24 53.57
C ASP A 33 -14.78 -20.10 53.08
N ARG A 34 -15.02 -20.97 52.08
CA ARG A 34 -13.93 -21.75 51.45
C ARG A 34 -13.01 -20.88 50.60
N TRP A 35 -13.56 -19.89 49.89
CA TRP A 35 -12.79 -18.94 49.10
C TRP A 35 -11.92 -18.03 49.99
N GLU A 36 -12.46 -17.54 51.11
CA GLU A 36 -11.70 -16.74 52.07
C GLU A 36 -10.57 -17.54 52.73
N LYS A 37 -10.76 -18.84 53.01
CA LYS A 37 -9.68 -19.72 53.48
C LYS A 37 -8.57 -19.92 52.45
N ILE A 38 -8.91 -20.02 51.16
CA ILE A 38 -7.93 -20.19 50.06
C ILE A 38 -7.15 -18.89 49.83
N VAL A 39 -7.80 -17.73 49.91
CA VAL A 39 -7.16 -16.42 49.77
C VAL A 39 -6.21 -16.13 50.94
N ARG A 40 -6.57 -16.50 52.17
CA ARG A 40 -5.69 -16.34 53.35
C ARG A 40 -4.46 -17.28 53.35
N LEU A 41 -4.49 -18.36 52.57
CA LEU A 41 -3.35 -19.27 52.37
C LEU A 41 -2.42 -18.84 51.22
N GLY A 42 -2.65 -17.68 50.59
CA GLY A 42 -1.81 -17.16 49.49
C GLY A 42 -1.99 -17.89 48.15
N LEU A 43 -2.99 -18.77 48.03
CA LEU A 43 -3.24 -19.60 46.84
C LEU A 43 -4.28 -19.01 45.88
N GLY A 44 -4.80 -17.80 46.16
CA GLY A 44 -5.84 -17.16 45.35
C GLY A 44 -5.42 -16.92 43.90
N GLU A 45 -4.18 -16.47 43.68
CA GLU A 45 -3.68 -16.16 42.33
C GLU A 45 -3.42 -17.44 41.51
N ILE A 46 -2.96 -18.51 42.16
CA ILE A 46 -2.78 -19.84 41.55
C ILE A 46 -4.13 -20.45 41.19
N SER A 47 -5.15 -20.29 42.04
CA SER A 47 -6.50 -20.81 41.81
C SER A 47 -7.17 -20.16 40.60
N ILE A 48 -6.98 -18.84 40.42
CA ILE A 48 -7.48 -18.12 39.25
C ILE A 48 -6.74 -18.55 37.98
N ARG A 49 -5.41 -18.72 38.01
CA ARG A 49 -4.62 -19.19 36.84
C ARG A 49 -4.97 -20.62 36.43
N ILE A 50 -5.22 -21.52 37.40
CA ILE A 50 -5.67 -22.88 37.11
C ILE A 50 -7.10 -22.85 36.55
N GLY A 51 -7.98 -22.00 37.10
CA GLY A 51 -9.34 -21.83 36.61
C GLY A 51 -9.39 -21.32 35.16
N THR A 52 -8.58 -20.32 34.82
CA THR A 52 -8.50 -19.81 33.44
C THR A 52 -7.87 -20.82 32.50
N ALA A 53 -6.83 -21.56 32.93
CA ALA A 53 -6.23 -22.62 32.12
C ALA A 53 -7.25 -23.74 31.80
N ILE A 54 -8.04 -24.17 32.78
CA ILE A 54 -9.09 -25.18 32.57
C ILE A 54 -10.17 -24.66 31.63
N ALA A 55 -10.60 -23.39 31.78
CA ALA A 55 -11.57 -22.78 30.89
C ALA A 55 -11.07 -22.67 29.45
N SER A 56 -9.80 -22.31 29.24
CA SER A 56 -9.17 -22.24 27.93
C SER A 56 -9.07 -23.62 27.28
N VAL A 57 -8.69 -24.66 28.02
CA VAL A 57 -8.65 -26.04 27.50
C VAL A 57 -10.06 -26.52 27.13
N ALA A 58 -11.07 -26.21 27.94
CA ALA A 58 -12.45 -26.54 27.63
C ALA A 58 -12.96 -25.84 26.36
N LEU A 59 -12.57 -24.58 26.14
CA LEU A 59 -12.89 -23.83 24.93
C LEU A 59 -12.22 -24.44 23.69
N VAL A 60 -10.94 -24.80 23.78
CA VAL A 60 -10.22 -25.46 22.67
C VAL A 60 -10.86 -26.80 22.32
N LEU A 61 -11.21 -27.61 23.33
CA LEU A 61 -11.90 -28.89 23.10
C LEU A 61 -13.29 -28.70 22.49
N LEU A 62 -14.02 -27.64 22.87
CA LEU A 62 -15.29 -27.27 22.24
C LEU A 62 -15.10 -26.93 20.76
N VAL A 63 -14.08 -26.12 20.43
CA VAL A 63 -13.77 -25.76 19.04
C VAL A 63 -13.38 -26.99 18.22
N VAL A 64 -12.53 -27.88 18.75
CA VAL A 64 -12.15 -29.13 18.09
C VAL A 64 -13.37 -30.02 17.87
N TRP A 65 -14.29 -30.10 18.83
CA TRP A 65 -15.52 -30.87 18.68
C TRP A 65 -16.45 -30.30 17.61
N ILE A 66 -16.60 -28.96 17.55
CA ILE A 66 -17.37 -28.28 16.50
C ILE A 66 -16.71 -28.51 15.13
N MET A 67 -15.40 -28.35 15.02
CA MET A 67 -14.67 -28.61 13.77
C MET A 67 -14.80 -30.08 13.34
N GLY A 68 -14.68 -31.05 14.25
CA GLY A 68 -14.88 -32.47 13.91
C GLY A 68 -16.32 -32.84 13.52
N ARG A 69 -17.31 -32.05 13.95
CA ARG A 69 -18.73 -32.20 13.57
C ARG A 69 -19.05 -31.62 12.20
N PHE A 70 -18.36 -30.56 11.78
CA PHE A 70 -18.69 -29.79 10.58
C PHE A 70 -17.66 -29.91 9.44
N TYR A 71 -16.41 -30.23 9.75
CA TYR A 71 -15.32 -30.39 8.80
C TYR A 71 -14.72 -31.79 8.96
N LEU A 72 -15.26 -32.74 8.18
CA LEU A 72 -14.61 -33.95 7.62
C LEU A 72 -15.63 -35.09 7.48
N LYS A 73 -16.45 -35.02 6.42
CA LYS A 73 -16.90 -36.19 5.66
C LYS A 73 -16.92 -35.84 4.17
N GLY A 74 -15.76 -35.50 3.65
CA GLY A 74 -15.48 -35.67 2.23
C GLY A 74 -14.86 -37.05 2.07
N GLU A 75 -15.65 -38.04 1.66
CA GLU A 75 -15.06 -39.27 1.14
C GLU A 75 -14.39 -38.91 -0.19
N ILE A 76 -13.06 -38.84 -0.19
CA ILE A 76 -12.30 -38.86 -1.43
C ILE A 76 -12.43 -40.28 -1.95
N SER A 77 -13.46 -40.51 -2.78
CA SER A 77 -13.46 -41.64 -3.69
C SER A 77 -12.28 -41.44 -4.63
N ALA A 78 -11.17 -42.12 -4.32
CA ALA A 78 -10.11 -42.36 -5.28
C ALA A 78 -10.72 -43.19 -6.41
N SER A 79 -11.30 -42.51 -7.40
CA SER A 79 -11.62 -43.11 -8.67
C SER A 79 -10.29 -43.51 -9.31
N SER A 80 -9.92 -44.77 -9.13
CA SER A 80 -8.92 -45.44 -9.95
C SER A 80 -9.45 -45.53 -11.38
N GLN A 81 -9.41 -44.41 -12.10
CA GLN A 81 -9.47 -44.47 -13.55
C GLN A 81 -8.12 -45.01 -13.99
N VAL A 82 -8.10 -46.33 -14.18
CA VAL A 82 -7.14 -46.98 -15.05
C VAL A 82 -7.18 -46.21 -16.35
N LEU A 83 -6.06 -45.55 -16.69
CA LEU A 83 -5.88 -44.94 -18.00
C LEU A 83 -6.00 -46.08 -19.02
N ASP A 84 -7.14 -46.14 -19.70
CA ASP A 84 -7.27 -46.94 -20.90
C ASP A 84 -6.17 -46.49 -21.87
N ILE A 85 -5.34 -47.46 -22.24
CA ILE A 85 -4.27 -47.29 -23.21
C ILE A 85 -4.95 -46.91 -24.51
N VAL A 86 -4.88 -45.63 -24.87
CA VAL A 86 -5.38 -45.11 -26.13
C VAL A 86 -4.69 -45.89 -27.24
N ALA A 87 -5.50 -46.57 -28.04
CA ALA A 87 -5.06 -47.32 -29.20
C ALA A 87 -4.19 -46.41 -30.09
N ILE A 88 -3.03 -46.95 -30.49
CA ILE A 88 -2.10 -46.32 -31.42
C ILE A 88 -2.88 -45.86 -32.65
N SER A 89 -2.84 -44.55 -32.92
CA SER A 89 -3.47 -43.94 -34.08
C SER A 89 -2.99 -44.62 -35.36
N THR A 90 -3.91 -45.21 -36.12
CA THR A 90 -3.69 -45.66 -37.49
C THR A 90 -3.09 -44.52 -38.32
N PRO A 91 -2.03 -44.77 -39.13
CA PRO A 91 -1.42 -43.74 -39.95
C PRO A 91 -2.44 -43.19 -40.95
N THR A 92 -2.63 -41.87 -40.94
CA THR A 92 -3.43 -41.13 -41.92
C THR A 92 -2.92 -41.44 -43.33
N ALA A 93 -3.83 -41.80 -44.23
CA ALA A 93 -3.52 -42.02 -45.64
C ALA A 93 -2.83 -40.79 -46.23
N LEU A 94 -1.69 -40.99 -46.90
CA LEU A 94 -0.97 -39.95 -47.62
C LEU A 94 -1.86 -39.43 -48.76
N VAL A 95 -2.35 -38.21 -48.61
CA VAL A 95 -2.99 -37.47 -49.71
C VAL A 95 -1.87 -37.01 -50.64
N GLU A 96 -1.86 -37.52 -51.88
CA GLU A 96 -0.96 -36.98 -52.91
C GLU A 96 -1.32 -35.52 -53.17
N LEU A 97 -0.33 -34.65 -53.02
CA LEU A 97 -0.46 -33.24 -53.32
C LEU A 97 -0.79 -33.07 -54.82
N PRO A 98 -1.75 -32.22 -55.19
CA PRO A 98 -2.02 -31.93 -56.59
C PRO A 98 -0.77 -31.39 -57.26
N ALA A 99 -0.51 -31.83 -58.49
CA ALA A 99 0.64 -31.37 -59.26
C ALA A 99 0.60 -29.84 -59.42
N PHE A 100 1.70 -29.18 -59.04
CA PHE A 100 1.85 -27.74 -59.25
C PHE A 100 2.01 -27.48 -60.75
N ILE A 101 0.93 -26.98 -61.38
CA ILE A 101 0.96 -26.57 -62.78
C ILE A 101 1.45 -25.12 -62.82
N VAL A 102 2.65 -24.90 -63.38
CA VAL A 102 3.15 -23.56 -63.68
C VAL A 102 2.27 -22.98 -64.78
N PRO A 103 1.52 -21.89 -64.54
CA PRO A 103 0.74 -21.25 -65.59
C PRO A 103 1.68 -20.67 -66.65
N ASP A 104 1.32 -20.86 -67.92
CA ASP A 104 2.10 -20.37 -69.06
C ASP A 104 2.33 -18.85 -68.93
N SER A 105 3.51 -18.41 -69.33
CA SER A 105 4.12 -17.09 -69.11
C SER A 105 3.35 -15.87 -69.65
N LYS A 106 2.11 -16.07 -70.13
CA LYS A 106 1.22 -15.05 -70.71
C LYS A 106 -0.05 -14.76 -69.93
N THR A 107 -0.31 -15.46 -68.83
CA THR A 107 -1.42 -15.12 -67.91
C THR A 107 -0.93 -14.15 -66.83
N SER A 108 -1.48 -12.92 -66.80
CA SER A 108 -1.27 -12.01 -65.67
C SER A 108 -1.96 -12.59 -64.44
N VAL A 109 -1.18 -13.23 -63.58
CA VAL A 109 -1.67 -13.64 -62.27
C VAL A 109 -1.70 -12.38 -61.40
N ASP A 110 -2.84 -12.09 -60.79
CA ASP A 110 -2.96 -11.05 -59.77
C ASP A 110 -2.18 -11.54 -58.53
N ALA A 111 -0.87 -11.38 -58.59
CA ALA A 111 0.05 -11.90 -57.60
C ALA A 111 0.16 -10.89 -56.47
N LEU A 112 -0.13 -11.33 -55.24
CA LEU A 112 0.25 -10.61 -54.02
C LEU A 112 1.77 -10.39 -54.03
N THR A 113 2.20 -9.19 -54.38
CA THR A 113 3.58 -8.75 -54.22
C THR A 113 3.89 -8.64 -52.73
N ARG A 114 4.63 -9.62 -52.20
CA ARG A 114 5.24 -9.46 -50.87
C ARG A 114 6.38 -8.46 -51.00
N TYR A 115 6.22 -7.30 -50.39
CA TYR A 115 7.35 -6.43 -50.12
C TYR A 115 8.33 -7.18 -49.22
N THR A 116 9.57 -7.31 -49.66
CA THR A 116 10.65 -7.82 -48.81
C THR A 116 10.94 -6.77 -47.76
N ASP A 117 10.44 -6.97 -46.55
CA ASP A 117 10.94 -6.22 -45.40
C ASP A 117 12.35 -6.73 -45.10
N ILE A 118 13.34 -5.86 -45.35
CA ILE A 118 14.75 -6.13 -45.06
C ILE A 118 15.08 -5.93 -43.58
N ASN A 119 14.12 -5.44 -42.78
CA ASN A 119 14.27 -5.35 -41.34
C ASN A 119 14.05 -6.74 -40.74
N THR A 120 15.15 -7.36 -40.31
CA THR A 120 15.07 -8.49 -39.39
C THR A 120 14.70 -7.92 -38.02
N LEU A 121 13.50 -8.22 -37.53
CA LEU A 121 13.18 -8.10 -36.11
C LEU A 121 14.04 -9.12 -35.37
N LEU A 122 15.27 -8.74 -35.00
CA LEU A 122 16.08 -9.56 -34.10
C LEU A 122 15.31 -9.58 -32.77
N PRO A 123 14.93 -10.76 -32.24
CA PRO A 123 14.37 -10.82 -30.91
C PRO A 123 15.42 -10.27 -29.94
N ASP A 124 15.01 -9.33 -29.09
CA ASP A 124 15.85 -8.84 -28.01
C ASP A 124 16.30 -10.05 -27.18
N LYS A 125 17.61 -10.26 -27.12
CA LYS A 125 18.15 -11.35 -26.30
C LYS A 125 17.80 -11.03 -24.85
N PRO A 126 17.21 -11.97 -24.09
CA PRO A 126 16.95 -11.75 -22.68
C PRO A 126 18.26 -11.41 -21.98
N ARG A 127 18.25 -10.29 -21.26
CA ARG A 127 19.35 -9.87 -20.39
C ARG A 127 19.20 -10.62 -19.08
N TYR A 128 20.30 -11.14 -18.54
CA TYR A 128 20.31 -11.78 -17.22
C TYR A 128 21.16 -11.03 -16.20
N GLU A 129 22.13 -10.25 -16.68
CA GLU A 129 23.08 -9.52 -15.87
C GLU A 129 22.56 -8.12 -15.51
N ILE A 130 22.80 -7.70 -14.27
CA ILE A 130 22.55 -6.33 -13.81
C ILE A 130 23.58 -5.40 -14.48
N THR A 131 23.12 -4.26 -14.96
CA THR A 131 23.99 -3.24 -15.59
C THR A 131 23.96 -1.97 -14.78
N THR A 132 25.03 -1.18 -14.82
CA THR A 132 25.10 0.10 -14.12
C THR A 132 24.71 1.26 -15.03
N TYR A 133 23.96 2.21 -14.49
CA TYR A 133 23.62 3.48 -15.13
C TYR A 133 24.09 4.65 -14.28
N VAL A 134 24.77 5.62 -14.91
CA VAL A 134 25.20 6.86 -14.23
C VAL A 134 24.12 7.92 -14.43
N VAL A 135 23.56 8.39 -13.32
CA VAL A 135 22.48 9.38 -13.29
C VAL A 135 22.95 10.69 -13.91
N GLN A 136 22.17 11.22 -14.85
CA GLN A 136 22.43 12.47 -15.52
C GLN A 136 21.62 13.61 -14.91
N LYS A 137 22.05 14.85 -15.18
CA LYS A 137 21.30 16.03 -14.74
C LYS A 137 19.95 16.09 -15.47
N GLY A 138 18.87 16.12 -14.69
CA GLY A 138 17.50 16.13 -15.20
C GLY A 138 16.86 14.74 -15.25
N ASP A 139 17.60 13.69 -14.91
CA ASP A 139 17.02 12.37 -14.73
C ASP A 139 16.10 12.34 -13.51
N PHE A 140 15.05 11.54 -13.62
CA PHE A 140 14.13 11.19 -12.56
C PHE A 140 13.82 9.69 -12.69
N ILE A 141 13.45 9.04 -11.57
CA ILE A 141 13.30 7.58 -11.51
C ILE A 141 12.40 7.03 -12.62
N TYR A 142 11.27 7.67 -12.89
CA TYR A 142 10.34 7.26 -13.95
C TYR A 142 10.97 7.33 -15.36
N GLY A 143 11.72 8.40 -15.67
CA GLY A 143 12.37 8.53 -16.97
C GLY A 143 13.49 7.51 -17.17
N ILE A 144 14.19 7.16 -16.09
CA ILE A 144 15.16 6.06 -16.10
C ILE A 144 14.43 4.73 -16.32
N ALA A 145 13.34 4.48 -15.58
CA ALA A 145 12.56 3.26 -15.68
C ALA A 145 11.98 3.06 -17.10
N GLU A 146 11.36 4.09 -17.67
CA GLU A 146 10.83 4.10 -19.04
C GLU A 146 11.92 3.82 -20.07
N LYS A 147 13.10 4.45 -19.92
CA LYS A 147 14.26 4.24 -20.80
C LYS A 147 14.72 2.78 -20.82
N PHE A 148 14.56 2.04 -19.73
CA PHE A 148 14.96 0.65 -19.62
C PHE A 148 13.79 -0.34 -19.69
N GLY A 149 12.55 0.15 -19.89
CA GLY A 149 11.35 -0.70 -19.94
C GLY A 149 11.06 -1.40 -18.62
N LEU A 150 11.31 -0.73 -17.50
CA LEU A 150 11.09 -1.24 -16.14
C LEU A 150 10.03 -0.41 -15.40
N GLU A 151 9.47 -0.99 -14.34
CA GLU A 151 8.70 -0.29 -13.33
C GLU A 151 9.61 0.66 -12.52
N PRO A 152 9.16 1.89 -12.20
CA PRO A 152 9.89 2.81 -11.30
C PRO A 152 10.31 2.15 -9.97
N GLU A 153 9.48 1.25 -9.49
CA GLU A 153 9.67 0.38 -8.34
C GLU A 153 10.94 -0.43 -8.46
N THR A 154 11.12 -1.09 -9.59
CA THR A 154 12.29 -1.92 -9.90
C THR A 154 13.58 -1.09 -9.80
N ILE A 155 13.56 0.17 -10.22
CA ILE A 155 14.72 1.07 -10.08
C ILE A 155 15.01 1.37 -8.61
N LEU A 156 14.00 1.71 -7.81
CA LEU A 156 14.19 1.96 -6.37
C LEU A 156 14.65 0.70 -5.64
N TRP A 157 14.00 -0.42 -5.92
CA TRP A 157 14.21 -1.68 -5.25
C TRP A 157 15.53 -2.34 -5.63
N GLY A 158 16.01 -2.10 -6.86
CA GLY A 158 17.35 -2.45 -7.32
C GLY A 158 18.46 -1.63 -6.67
N ASN A 159 18.11 -0.47 -6.10
CA ASN A 159 19.03 0.51 -5.54
C ASN A 159 18.70 0.86 -4.09
N LEU A 160 18.12 -0.07 -3.35
CA LEU A 160 17.67 0.16 -1.97
C LEU A 160 18.76 0.76 -1.08
N TYR A 161 20.01 0.31 -1.22
CA TYR A 161 21.14 0.80 -0.42
C TYR A 161 21.70 2.15 -0.87
N THR A 162 21.37 2.60 -2.08
CA THR A 162 21.80 3.89 -2.64
C THR A 162 20.71 4.94 -2.49
N LEU A 163 19.46 4.57 -2.78
CA LEU A 163 18.32 5.47 -2.80
C LEU A 163 17.47 5.37 -1.52
N GLY A 164 17.57 4.29 -0.74
CA GLY A 164 16.80 4.13 0.50
C GLY A 164 15.29 4.06 0.25
N ASP A 165 14.91 3.48 -0.90
CA ASP A 165 13.57 3.56 -1.50
C ASP A 165 13.11 4.99 -1.82
N ASP A 166 13.83 6.08 -1.54
CA ASP A 166 13.38 7.47 -1.78
C ASP A 166 13.89 8.04 -3.13
N PRO A 167 12.99 8.37 -4.08
CA PRO A 167 13.36 9.01 -5.35
C PRO A 167 14.13 10.32 -5.20
N HIS A 168 13.97 11.06 -4.09
CA HIS A 168 14.67 12.32 -3.85
C HIS A 168 16.16 12.17 -3.54
N ASN A 169 16.58 10.96 -3.16
CA ASN A 169 18.00 10.67 -2.98
C ASN A 169 18.75 10.53 -4.30
N LEU A 170 18.03 10.59 -5.44
CA LEU A 170 18.63 10.59 -6.77
C LEU A 170 19.43 11.88 -7.01
N GLN A 171 20.72 11.72 -7.33
CA GLN A 171 21.64 12.82 -7.59
C GLN A 171 22.45 12.54 -8.86
N PRO A 172 22.72 13.56 -9.71
CA PRO A 172 23.58 13.40 -10.87
C PRO A 172 24.97 12.85 -10.48
N GLY A 173 25.44 11.87 -11.24
CA GLY A 173 26.71 11.18 -11.01
C GLY A 173 26.61 9.92 -10.14
N GLN A 174 25.46 9.62 -9.54
CA GLN A 174 25.25 8.35 -8.85
C GLN A 174 25.23 7.18 -9.84
N GLU A 175 25.72 6.03 -9.39
CA GLU A 175 25.61 4.77 -10.11
C GLU A 175 24.39 4.00 -9.59
N LEU A 176 23.50 3.63 -10.51
CA LEU A 176 22.32 2.82 -10.24
C LEU A 176 22.45 1.45 -10.91
N ASN A 177 22.08 0.41 -10.18
CA ASN A 177 21.79 -0.91 -10.71
C ASN A 177 20.50 -0.86 -11.53
N ILE A 178 20.58 -1.31 -12.78
CA ILE A 178 19.43 -1.49 -13.66
C ILE A 178 19.18 -2.98 -13.76
N LEU A 179 18.06 -3.44 -13.19
CA LEU A 179 17.72 -4.86 -13.12
C LEU A 179 17.23 -5.37 -14.49
N PRO A 180 17.46 -6.65 -14.83
CA PRO A 180 17.16 -7.17 -16.17
C PRO A 180 15.69 -7.16 -16.55
N GLU A 181 14.82 -7.38 -15.57
CA GLU A 181 13.37 -7.31 -15.66
C GLU A 181 12.82 -6.77 -14.33
N ASP A 182 11.51 -6.62 -14.25
CA ASP A 182 10.85 -6.14 -13.04
C ASP A 182 11.05 -7.08 -11.86
N GLY A 183 11.40 -6.51 -10.72
CA GLY A 183 11.76 -7.28 -9.56
C GLY A 183 12.57 -6.50 -8.55
N VAL A 184 13.28 -7.25 -7.71
CA VAL A 184 13.94 -6.72 -6.52
C VAL A 184 15.41 -7.14 -6.50
N LEU A 185 16.30 -6.25 -6.09
CA LEU A 185 17.65 -6.65 -5.66
C LEU A 185 17.68 -6.85 -4.15
N HIS A 186 18.21 -8.00 -3.74
CA HIS A 186 18.34 -8.40 -2.34
C HIS A 186 19.80 -8.70 -2.03
N ARG A 187 20.37 -8.02 -1.03
CA ARG A 187 21.72 -8.30 -0.52
C ARG A 187 21.64 -9.37 0.56
N TRP A 188 22.19 -10.54 0.26
CA TRP A 188 22.17 -11.69 1.15
C TRP A 188 22.92 -11.46 2.46
N SER A 189 22.36 -11.92 3.57
CA SER A 189 22.97 -11.92 4.90
C SER A 189 23.10 -13.34 5.47
N THR A 190 24.19 -13.62 6.18
CA THR A 190 24.41 -14.95 6.78
C THR A 190 23.27 -15.35 7.71
N GLY A 191 22.73 -16.55 7.51
CA GLY A 191 21.66 -17.14 8.34
C GLY A 191 20.25 -16.85 7.84
N GLU A 192 20.10 -16.10 6.74
CA GLU A 192 18.83 -16.01 6.03
C GLU A 192 18.45 -17.36 5.40
N GLY A 193 17.15 -17.64 5.32
CA GLY A 193 16.62 -18.79 4.61
C GLY A 193 15.99 -18.34 3.29
N LEU A 194 16.30 -19.02 2.19
CA LEU A 194 15.76 -18.69 0.87
C LEU A 194 14.23 -18.79 0.85
N ASN A 195 13.65 -19.70 1.63
CA ASN A 195 12.19 -19.79 1.82
C ASN A 195 11.59 -18.49 2.38
N GLY A 196 12.23 -17.91 3.40
CA GLY A 196 11.74 -16.67 4.02
C GLY A 196 11.95 -15.46 3.10
N VAL A 197 13.08 -15.42 2.38
CA VAL A 197 13.38 -14.35 1.42
C VAL A 197 12.41 -14.37 0.24
N SER A 198 12.17 -15.54 -0.35
CA SER A 198 11.21 -15.69 -1.45
C SER A 198 9.78 -15.37 -1.03
N GLU A 199 9.33 -15.85 0.14
CA GLU A 199 8.02 -15.52 0.69
C GLU A 199 7.86 -14.01 0.95
N TYR A 200 8.88 -13.35 1.52
CA TYR A 200 8.86 -11.91 1.76
C TYR A 200 8.66 -11.09 0.47
N TYR A 201 9.24 -11.54 -0.63
CA TYR A 201 9.11 -10.89 -1.94
C TYR A 201 7.96 -11.41 -2.79
N GLY A 202 7.19 -12.40 -2.30
CA GLY A 202 6.04 -12.97 -2.99
C GLY A 202 6.38 -13.83 -4.21
N VAL A 203 7.56 -14.47 -4.22
CA VAL A 203 8.02 -15.37 -5.29
C VAL A 203 8.32 -16.77 -4.78
N THR A 204 8.65 -17.71 -5.66
CA THR A 204 9.14 -19.03 -5.27
C THR A 204 10.67 -19.05 -5.12
N PRO A 205 11.25 -19.94 -4.28
CA PRO A 205 12.69 -20.13 -4.23
C PRO A 205 13.29 -20.47 -5.60
N GLU A 206 12.55 -21.22 -6.42
CA GLU A 206 12.94 -21.62 -7.77
C GLU A 206 13.11 -20.44 -8.72
N ASP A 207 12.28 -19.39 -8.59
CA ASP A 207 12.41 -18.18 -9.41
C ASP A 207 13.77 -17.49 -9.18
N ILE A 208 14.23 -17.47 -7.93
CA ILE A 208 15.53 -16.90 -7.55
C ILE A 208 16.68 -17.79 -8.02
N ILE A 209 16.58 -19.11 -7.81
CA ILE A 209 17.67 -20.05 -8.13
C ILE A 209 17.84 -20.21 -9.65
N ASN A 210 16.73 -20.32 -10.39
CA ASN A 210 16.76 -20.56 -11.83
C ASN A 210 17.14 -19.31 -12.62
N TRP A 211 17.22 -18.14 -11.98
CA TRP A 211 17.70 -16.92 -12.63
C TRP A 211 19.20 -17.04 -12.93
N PRO A 212 19.63 -17.06 -14.22
CA PRO A 212 21.03 -17.31 -14.57
C PRO A 212 22.01 -16.27 -14.00
N GLY A 213 21.57 -15.02 -13.86
CA GLY A 213 22.38 -13.91 -13.33
C GLY A 213 22.66 -13.99 -11.84
N ASN A 214 21.99 -14.89 -11.10
CA ASN A 214 22.28 -15.10 -9.67
C ASN A 214 23.42 -16.09 -9.43
N HIS A 215 23.81 -16.83 -10.47
CA HIS A 215 24.89 -17.82 -10.43
C HIS A 215 24.73 -18.84 -9.29
N LEU A 216 23.48 -19.21 -8.99
CA LEU A 216 23.14 -20.20 -7.98
C LEU A 216 23.04 -21.59 -8.63
N ASP A 217 23.52 -22.60 -7.91
CA ASP A 217 23.41 -24.00 -8.32
C ASP A 217 22.73 -24.80 -7.21
N VAL A 218 21.57 -25.39 -7.54
CA VAL A 218 20.79 -26.27 -6.65
C VAL A 218 21.64 -27.39 -6.04
N ALA A 219 22.67 -27.87 -6.75
CA ALA A 219 23.53 -28.94 -6.24
C ALA A 219 24.48 -28.48 -5.13
N THR A 220 24.80 -27.19 -5.07
CA THR A 220 25.76 -26.61 -4.11
C THR A 220 25.11 -25.74 -3.03
N LEU A 221 23.85 -25.35 -3.23
CA LEU A 221 23.11 -24.48 -2.33
C LEU A 221 22.84 -25.08 -0.94
N GLY A 222 22.67 -26.41 -0.86
CA GLY A 222 22.25 -27.06 0.38
C GLY A 222 20.75 -26.88 0.66
N GLU A 223 20.37 -26.81 1.94
CA GLU A 223 18.97 -26.68 2.36
C GLU A 223 18.45 -25.26 2.15
N PHE A 224 17.23 -25.09 1.64
CA PHE A 224 16.64 -23.76 1.39
C PHE A 224 16.39 -22.96 2.68
N SER A 225 16.25 -23.63 3.82
CA SER A 225 16.16 -22.98 5.14
C SER A 225 17.48 -22.36 5.61
N ASN A 226 18.61 -22.80 5.07
CA ASN A 226 19.94 -22.28 5.41
C ASN A 226 20.91 -22.54 4.25
N PRO A 227 20.75 -21.83 3.12
CA PRO A 227 21.52 -22.08 1.92
C PRO A 227 22.95 -21.55 2.07
N ASN A 228 23.88 -22.18 1.38
CA ASN A 228 25.29 -21.84 1.35
C ASN A 228 25.56 -20.68 0.38
N ILE A 229 24.99 -19.52 0.66
CA ILE A 229 25.19 -18.29 -0.11
C ILE A 229 26.14 -17.36 0.67
N PRO A 230 27.22 -16.85 0.05
CA PRO A 230 28.14 -15.93 0.73
C PRO A 230 27.43 -14.66 1.22
N ASN A 231 27.85 -14.19 2.40
CA ASN A 231 27.37 -12.92 2.92
C ASN A 231 27.72 -11.76 1.98
N GLY A 232 26.74 -10.91 1.70
CA GLY A 232 26.90 -9.75 0.83
C GLY A 232 26.72 -10.04 -0.66
N THR A 233 26.35 -11.26 -1.04
CA THR A 233 25.96 -11.55 -2.43
C THR A 233 24.68 -10.81 -2.79
N ASP A 234 24.67 -10.08 -3.91
CA ASP A 234 23.47 -9.46 -4.46
C ASP A 234 22.72 -10.49 -5.32
N LEU A 235 21.45 -10.72 -4.98
CA LEU A 235 20.56 -11.65 -5.68
C LEU A 235 19.41 -10.85 -6.30
N PHE A 236 19.22 -11.05 -7.60
CA PHE A 236 18.05 -10.57 -8.30
C PHE A 236 16.86 -11.50 -8.04
N VAL A 237 15.73 -10.92 -7.67
CA VAL A 237 14.49 -11.63 -7.37
C VAL A 237 13.49 -11.27 -8.49
N PRO A 238 13.42 -12.07 -9.57
CA PRO A 238 12.56 -11.79 -10.72
C PRO A 238 11.09 -11.79 -10.32
N GLY A 239 10.34 -10.76 -10.72
CA GLY A 239 8.93 -10.56 -10.35
C GLY A 239 8.69 -10.29 -8.86
N GLY A 240 9.76 -10.22 -8.05
CA GLY A 240 9.68 -9.93 -6.63
C GLY A 240 9.11 -8.56 -6.35
N ARG A 241 8.29 -8.45 -5.31
CA ARG A 241 7.65 -7.19 -4.89
C ARG A 241 7.93 -6.94 -3.42
N ARG A 242 8.06 -5.67 -3.03
CA ARG A 242 8.09 -5.27 -1.62
C ARG A 242 7.04 -4.21 -1.36
N GLY A 243 6.61 -4.10 -0.11
CA GLY A 243 5.75 -3.00 0.30
C GLY A 243 6.46 -1.66 0.14
N PHE A 244 5.79 -0.67 -0.43
CA PHE A 244 6.35 0.67 -0.51
C PHE A 244 6.52 1.30 0.87
N VAL A 245 7.64 2.00 1.05
CA VAL A 245 7.74 3.04 2.06
C VAL A 245 7.16 4.31 1.44
N THR A 246 6.04 4.82 1.97
CA THR A 246 5.47 6.10 1.49
C THR A 246 6.44 7.25 1.78
N TRP A 247 6.94 7.93 0.74
CA TRP A 247 7.72 9.17 0.85
C TRP A 247 6.83 10.39 1.06
N SER A 248 5.52 10.17 1.06
CA SER A 248 4.58 11.24 1.20
C SER A 248 4.48 11.74 2.63
N ALA A 249 4.08 13.01 2.77
CA ALA A 249 4.02 13.67 4.05
C ALA A 249 3.20 12.81 5.04
N PRO A 250 3.77 12.49 6.21
CA PRO A 250 3.01 11.82 7.27
C PRO A 250 1.85 12.71 7.72
N ARG A 251 0.88 12.11 8.41
CA ARG A 251 -0.24 12.86 8.99
C ARG A 251 0.27 13.97 9.91
N ILE A 252 -0.02 15.23 9.57
CA ILE A 252 0.32 16.39 10.41
C ILE A 252 -0.93 16.79 11.20
N SER A 253 -1.19 16.16 12.34
CA SER A 253 -2.35 16.50 13.17
C SER A 253 -2.03 17.59 14.20
N ARG A 254 -3.05 18.34 14.63
CA ARG A 254 -2.95 19.27 15.78
C ARG A 254 -2.47 18.58 17.07
N SER A 255 -2.76 17.28 17.23
CA SER A 255 -2.31 16.48 18.38
C SER A 255 -0.83 16.07 18.30
N ASN A 256 -0.23 16.03 17.12
CA ASN A 256 1.18 15.67 16.93
C ASN A 256 1.89 16.61 15.94
N PRO A 257 2.03 17.90 16.27
CA PRO A 257 2.62 18.89 15.37
C PRO A 257 4.13 18.69 15.16
N ALA A 258 4.81 17.96 16.04
CA ALA A 258 6.25 17.74 15.96
C ALA A 258 6.68 16.99 14.69
N VAL A 259 5.79 16.16 14.13
CA VAL A 259 6.02 15.41 12.89
C VAL A 259 6.30 16.34 11.71
N ALA A 260 5.67 17.52 11.67
CA ALA A 260 5.88 18.51 10.62
C ALA A 260 7.32 19.05 10.56
N LYS A 261 8.04 19.05 11.69
CA LYS A 261 9.41 19.62 11.76
C LYS A 261 10.40 18.88 10.87
N ILE A 262 10.17 17.58 10.66
CA ILE A 262 11.02 16.75 9.80
C ILE A 262 10.93 17.25 8.35
N LEU A 263 9.74 17.66 7.91
CA LEU A 263 9.44 17.99 6.52
C LEU A 263 10.10 19.28 5.99
N GLY A 264 10.50 20.19 6.88
CA GLY A 264 11.22 21.39 6.48
C GLY A 264 10.84 22.65 7.26
N PRO A 265 11.30 23.82 6.79
CA PRO A 265 11.12 25.09 7.50
C PRO A 265 9.67 25.59 7.51
N GLY A 266 8.77 25.04 6.68
CA GLY A 266 7.33 25.40 6.66
C GLY A 266 6.50 24.84 7.82
N TYR A 267 7.11 24.22 8.82
CA TYR A 267 6.40 23.64 9.96
C TYR A 267 5.76 24.74 10.85
N CYS A 268 4.50 24.54 11.26
CA CYS A 268 3.73 25.57 11.98
C CYS A 268 3.86 25.56 13.51
N GLY A 269 4.74 24.74 14.07
CA GLY A 269 4.84 24.56 15.52
C GLY A 269 3.54 24.01 16.12
N VAL A 270 3.26 24.32 17.39
CA VAL A 270 2.08 23.82 18.09
C VAL A 270 0.84 24.63 17.69
N VAL A 271 -0.15 23.94 17.12
CA VAL A 271 -1.45 24.49 16.73
C VAL A 271 -2.54 23.70 17.44
N VAL A 272 -3.32 24.35 18.30
CA VAL A 272 -4.27 23.67 19.21
C VAL A 272 -5.74 23.88 18.87
N ASP A 273 -6.10 24.96 18.17
CA ASP A 273 -7.49 25.35 17.98
C ASP A 273 -7.72 25.96 16.59
N GLY A 274 -8.99 26.08 16.19
CA GLY A 274 -9.45 26.73 14.96
C GLY A 274 -10.49 25.89 14.20
N ALA A 275 -10.87 26.38 13.00
CA ALA A 275 -11.99 25.84 12.23
C ALA A 275 -11.91 24.32 12.01
N VAL A 276 -13.10 23.69 11.97
CA VAL A 276 -13.27 22.25 11.73
C VAL A 276 -14.15 22.10 10.49
N GLY A 277 -13.72 21.23 9.58
CA GLY A 277 -14.39 20.87 8.34
C GLY A 277 -15.65 20.04 8.57
N ASN A 278 -16.44 19.99 7.51
CA ASN A 278 -17.74 19.33 7.54
C ASN A 278 -17.64 17.93 6.89
N GLY A 279 -16.49 17.59 6.30
CA GLY A 279 -16.25 16.33 5.59
C GLY A 279 -16.79 16.31 4.16
N THR A 280 -17.19 17.47 3.64
CA THR A 280 -17.60 17.67 2.25
C THR A 280 -16.53 18.47 1.55
N PHE A 281 -15.88 17.93 0.52
CA PHE A 281 -14.70 18.56 -0.10
C PHE A 281 -15.04 19.09 -1.50
N VAL A 282 -14.64 20.33 -1.79
CA VAL A 282 -14.74 20.92 -3.14
C VAL A 282 -13.41 20.81 -3.86
N TRP A 283 -13.43 20.85 -5.19
CA TRP A 283 -12.22 20.91 -6.00
C TRP A 283 -11.29 22.06 -5.58
N PRO A 284 -9.97 21.80 -5.41
CA PRO A 284 -9.02 22.78 -4.91
C PRO A 284 -8.61 23.81 -5.97
N THR A 285 -9.09 23.68 -7.21
CA THR A 285 -8.87 24.65 -8.28
C THR A 285 -10.00 24.54 -9.31
N THR A 286 -10.10 25.53 -10.21
CA THR A 286 -11.12 25.53 -11.27
C THR A 286 -10.81 24.54 -12.39
N ALA A 287 -9.54 24.18 -12.57
CA ALA A 287 -9.14 23.12 -13.48
C ALA A 287 -9.56 21.74 -12.94
N ARG A 288 -10.09 20.89 -13.80
CA ARG A 288 -10.54 19.52 -13.46
C ARG A 288 -9.94 18.45 -14.37
N TYR A 289 -8.82 18.76 -15.02
CA TYR A 289 -8.08 17.80 -15.83
C TYR A 289 -6.76 17.46 -15.14
N LEU A 290 -6.33 16.22 -15.29
CA LEU A 290 -5.04 15.76 -14.80
C LEU A 290 -3.98 16.07 -15.88
N SER A 291 -2.90 16.76 -15.52
CA SER A 291 -1.76 16.98 -16.43
C SER A 291 -0.60 16.04 -16.17
N GLY A 292 -0.57 15.42 -15.01
CA GLY A 292 0.50 14.54 -14.55
C GLY A 292 -0.07 13.19 -14.13
N TYR A 293 0.31 12.75 -12.93
CA TYR A 293 -0.02 11.43 -12.42
C TYR A 293 -1.42 11.40 -11.81
N ASP A 294 -2.11 10.28 -12.04
CA ASP A 294 -3.36 9.94 -11.35
C ASP A 294 -3.07 9.25 -10.03
N TYR A 295 -4.07 9.13 -9.16
CA TYR A 295 -3.95 8.34 -7.94
C TYR A 295 -3.64 6.88 -8.30
N SER A 296 -2.52 6.38 -7.81
CA SER A 296 -2.10 5.00 -8.02
C SER A 296 -1.26 4.49 -6.87
N THR A 297 -1.79 3.48 -6.19
CA THR A 297 -1.04 2.76 -5.15
C THR A 297 0.10 1.93 -5.74
N SER A 298 0.03 1.56 -7.02
CA SER A 298 1.09 0.77 -7.67
C SER A 298 2.29 1.61 -8.07
N THR A 299 2.12 2.93 -8.26
CA THR A 299 3.21 3.87 -8.56
C THR A 299 3.53 4.77 -7.37
N ASN A 300 3.01 4.44 -6.18
CA ASN A 300 3.10 5.22 -4.93
C ASN A 300 2.70 6.71 -5.08
N HIS A 301 1.89 7.03 -6.09
CA HIS A 301 1.35 8.37 -6.30
C HIS A 301 0.02 8.49 -5.57
N LEU A 302 0.09 8.77 -4.27
CA LEU A 302 -1.07 8.83 -3.37
C LEU A 302 -1.73 10.22 -3.38
N ALA A 303 -1.87 10.76 -4.59
CA ALA A 303 -2.29 12.12 -4.90
C ALA A 303 -2.95 12.19 -6.28
N ILE A 304 -3.47 13.36 -6.65
CA ILE A 304 -3.79 13.69 -8.04
C ILE A 304 -3.04 14.95 -8.48
N ASP A 305 -2.50 14.91 -9.70
CA ASP A 305 -1.84 16.07 -10.30
C ASP A 305 -2.79 16.84 -11.21
N ILE A 306 -3.35 17.91 -10.67
CA ILE A 306 -4.31 18.75 -11.38
C ILE A 306 -3.55 19.77 -12.22
N GLY A 307 -3.76 19.73 -13.53
CA GLY A 307 -3.09 20.61 -14.47
C GLY A 307 -3.61 22.03 -14.43
N GLY A 308 -2.73 22.99 -14.71
CA GLY A 308 -3.09 24.38 -14.86
C GLY A 308 -1.92 25.24 -15.32
N SER A 309 -2.08 26.56 -15.22
CA SER A 309 -1.00 27.50 -15.47
C SER A 309 -0.42 28.00 -14.15
N SER A 310 0.87 28.38 -14.18
CA SER A 310 1.48 29.08 -13.05
C SER A 310 0.66 30.33 -12.72
N GLY A 311 0.33 30.52 -11.44
CA GLY A 311 -0.54 31.61 -10.97
C GLY A 311 -2.03 31.26 -10.86
N ASN A 312 -2.47 30.08 -11.31
CA ASN A 312 -3.86 29.64 -11.07
C ASN A 312 -4.18 29.63 -9.58
N ALA A 313 -5.37 30.09 -9.22
CA ALA A 313 -5.82 30.09 -7.83
C ALA A 313 -6.01 28.66 -7.29
N ILE A 314 -5.51 28.44 -6.07
CA ILE A 314 -5.71 27.24 -5.28
C ILE A 314 -6.57 27.58 -4.07
N TYR A 315 -7.59 26.76 -3.82
CA TYR A 315 -8.61 26.96 -2.79
C TYR A 315 -8.56 25.85 -1.73
N ALA A 316 -8.92 26.19 -0.49
CA ALA A 316 -9.13 25.21 0.55
C ALA A 316 -10.33 24.32 0.22
N SER A 317 -10.13 23.01 0.22
CA SER A 317 -11.15 22.03 -0.17
C SER A 317 -12.26 21.88 0.87
N ASP A 318 -11.98 22.15 2.15
CA ASP A 318 -12.95 22.18 3.26
C ASP A 318 -12.42 23.15 4.33
N ASN A 319 -13.24 23.47 5.34
CA ASN A 319 -12.83 24.30 6.47
C ASN A 319 -11.74 23.59 7.29
N GLY A 320 -10.81 24.34 7.87
CA GLY A 320 -9.76 23.74 8.67
C GLY A 320 -8.74 24.73 9.17
N VAL A 321 -7.63 24.20 9.67
CA VAL A 321 -6.50 25.00 10.18
C VAL A 321 -5.23 24.61 9.46
N VAL A 322 -4.45 25.62 9.09
CA VAL A 322 -3.15 25.47 8.44
C VAL A 322 -2.13 24.94 9.45
N VAL A 323 -1.65 23.72 9.21
CA VAL A 323 -0.69 22.99 10.07
C VAL A 323 0.70 22.85 9.44
N TYR A 324 0.83 23.17 8.15
CA TYR A 324 2.09 23.39 7.46
C TYR A 324 1.91 24.49 6.41
N SER A 325 2.86 25.41 6.29
CA SER A 325 2.84 26.46 5.27
C SER A 325 4.27 26.93 4.97
N GLY A 326 4.77 26.59 3.78
CA GLY A 326 6.09 27.02 3.32
C GLY A 326 6.87 25.92 2.61
N TRP A 327 8.19 26.12 2.52
CA TRP A 327 9.09 25.21 1.81
C TRP A 327 9.20 23.85 2.50
N ASN A 328 9.23 22.78 1.71
CA ASN A 328 9.43 21.39 2.10
C ASN A 328 10.72 20.83 1.47
N ASN A 329 11.46 20.04 2.24
CA ASN A 329 12.77 19.50 1.86
C ASN A 329 12.71 18.17 1.09
N TYR A 330 11.51 17.62 0.85
CA TYR A 330 11.23 16.30 0.29
C TYR A 330 10.43 16.42 -1.02
N GLY A 331 10.80 17.36 -1.88
CA GLY A 331 10.28 17.46 -3.24
C GLY A 331 8.96 18.21 -3.42
N TYR A 332 8.13 18.38 -2.38
CA TYR A 332 6.85 19.12 -2.51
C TYR A 332 6.99 20.60 -2.87
N GLY A 333 8.19 21.19 -2.69
CA GLY A 333 8.41 22.61 -2.91
C GLY A 333 7.70 23.46 -1.85
N ASN A 334 7.04 24.55 -2.23
CA ASN A 334 6.14 25.24 -1.30
C ASN A 334 4.84 24.45 -1.17
N MET A 335 4.46 24.22 0.08
CA MET A 335 3.35 23.35 0.43
C MET A 335 2.48 24.00 1.50
N VAL A 336 1.18 23.74 1.42
CA VAL A 336 0.21 24.02 2.46
C VAL A 336 -0.43 22.71 2.89
N VAL A 337 -0.58 22.49 4.20
CA VAL A 337 -1.33 21.36 4.75
C VAL A 337 -2.41 21.90 5.67
N ILE A 338 -3.65 21.48 5.45
CA ILE A 338 -4.82 21.88 6.24
C ILE A 338 -5.32 20.66 7.00
N ASP A 339 -5.35 20.75 8.33
CA ASP A 339 -6.04 19.80 9.18
C ASP A 339 -7.50 20.23 9.34
N HIS A 340 -8.40 19.45 8.76
CA HIS A 340 -9.84 19.72 8.77
C HIS A 340 -10.49 19.26 10.09
N GLY A 341 -9.77 18.55 10.96
CA GLY A 341 -10.40 17.86 12.09
C GLY A 341 -11.25 16.69 11.62
N GLY A 342 -11.94 16.02 12.55
CA GLY A 342 -12.72 14.81 12.22
C GLY A 342 -11.89 13.68 11.59
N GLY A 343 -10.57 13.72 11.75
CA GLY A 343 -9.64 12.79 11.13
C GLY A 343 -9.32 13.06 9.67
N TRP A 344 -9.66 14.21 9.08
CA TRP A 344 -9.36 14.55 7.69
C TRP A 344 -8.27 15.61 7.51
N GLN A 345 -7.48 15.49 6.44
CA GLN A 345 -6.42 16.42 6.08
C GLN A 345 -6.26 16.53 4.55
N THR A 346 -5.92 17.73 4.07
CA THR A 346 -5.53 17.98 2.68
C THR A 346 -4.13 18.58 2.58
N LEU A 347 -3.42 18.24 1.52
CA LEU A 347 -2.09 18.75 1.19
C LEU A 347 -2.09 19.34 -0.23
N TYR A 348 -1.48 20.51 -0.37
CA TYR A 348 -1.38 21.28 -1.61
C TYR A 348 0.09 21.59 -1.85
N ALA A 349 0.67 21.15 -2.96
CA ALA A 349 2.11 21.27 -3.21
C ALA A 349 2.45 21.90 -4.57
N HIS A 350 3.76 22.10 -4.80
CA HIS A 350 4.36 22.79 -5.94
C HIS A 350 3.92 24.26 -6.06
N LEU A 351 3.51 24.88 -4.95
CA LEU A 351 2.92 26.21 -4.92
C LEU A 351 3.96 27.33 -5.18
N LEU A 352 3.49 28.50 -5.59
CA LEU A 352 4.30 29.72 -5.57
C LEU A 352 4.41 30.27 -4.13
N SER A 353 5.46 31.03 -3.86
CA SER A 353 5.68 31.65 -2.54
C SER A 353 4.93 32.98 -2.36
N ASP A 354 4.34 33.52 -3.42
CA ASP A 354 3.69 34.83 -3.47
C ASP A 354 2.44 34.92 -2.57
N LEU A 355 1.76 33.80 -2.36
CA LEU A 355 0.61 33.67 -1.48
C LEU A 355 0.65 32.31 -0.78
N LEU A 356 0.83 32.35 0.55
CA LEU A 356 0.71 31.20 1.43
C LEU A 356 0.04 31.66 2.73
N PRO A 357 -0.93 30.91 3.28
CA PRO A 357 -1.63 31.31 4.49
C PRO A 357 -0.70 31.18 5.70
N ALA A 358 -0.91 32.01 6.71
CA ALA A 358 -0.09 31.96 7.92
C ALA A 358 -0.32 30.65 8.69
N CYS A 359 0.74 30.14 9.31
CA CYS A 359 0.65 28.99 10.20
C CYS A 359 -0.36 29.19 11.34
N GLY A 360 -1.19 28.19 11.60
CA GLY A 360 -2.26 28.23 12.60
C GLY A 360 -3.50 29.04 12.21
N SER A 361 -3.53 29.64 11.01
CA SER A 361 -4.72 30.33 10.53
C SER A 361 -5.86 29.35 10.22
N SER A 362 -7.08 29.76 10.55
CA SER A 362 -8.29 29.08 10.09
C SER A 362 -8.62 29.53 8.68
N VAL A 363 -8.95 28.56 7.83
CA VAL A 363 -9.39 28.78 6.44
C VAL A 363 -10.73 28.06 6.25
N TYR A 364 -11.55 28.60 5.36
CA TYR A 364 -12.87 28.06 5.05
C TYR A 364 -12.89 27.49 3.64
N GLN A 365 -13.81 26.57 3.40
CA GLN A 365 -14.02 25.97 2.09
C GLN A 365 -14.17 27.05 1.01
N GLY A 366 -13.36 26.95 -0.04
CA GLY A 366 -13.35 27.91 -1.15
C GLY A 366 -12.50 29.17 -0.91
N ASP A 367 -11.89 29.34 0.26
CA ASP A 367 -10.91 30.40 0.48
C ASP A 367 -9.70 30.17 -0.41
N MET A 368 -9.23 31.22 -1.08
CA MET A 368 -7.99 31.18 -1.84
C MET A 368 -6.81 31.13 -0.87
N ILE A 369 -6.01 30.07 -0.97
CA ILE A 369 -4.89 29.81 -0.06
C ILE A 369 -3.54 29.99 -0.74
N ALA A 370 -3.45 29.76 -2.05
CA ALA A 370 -2.17 29.82 -2.75
C ALA A 370 -2.33 30.02 -4.26
N TYR A 371 -1.19 30.16 -4.94
CA TYR A 371 -1.10 30.10 -6.39
C TYR A 371 -0.37 28.83 -6.84
N MET A 372 -0.90 28.19 -7.87
CA MET A 372 -0.27 27.06 -8.55
C MET A 372 1.10 27.46 -9.09
N GLY A 373 2.09 26.58 -8.94
CA GLY A 373 3.45 26.81 -9.41
C GLY A 373 4.10 25.55 -9.93
N SER A 374 5.43 25.54 -9.92
CA SER A 374 6.28 24.42 -10.33
C SER A 374 7.50 24.34 -9.40
N THR A 375 7.30 24.59 -8.09
CA THR A 375 8.39 24.59 -7.11
C THR A 375 8.70 23.19 -6.61
N GLY A 376 9.91 22.98 -6.07
CA GLY A 376 10.35 21.65 -5.62
C GLY A 376 10.72 20.74 -6.80
N ASN A 377 10.39 19.46 -6.68
CA ASN A 377 10.62 18.46 -7.72
C ASN A 377 9.39 18.37 -8.64
N SER A 378 9.31 19.27 -9.62
CA SER A 378 8.19 19.37 -10.55
C SER A 378 8.68 19.64 -11.97
N SER A 379 8.14 18.93 -12.95
CA SER A 379 8.49 19.05 -14.37
C SER A 379 7.76 20.19 -15.10
N GLY A 380 6.74 20.78 -14.47
CA GLY A 380 5.98 21.90 -15.01
C GLY A 380 4.79 22.30 -14.12
N PRO A 381 4.10 23.41 -14.41
CA PRO A 381 3.05 23.91 -13.54
C PRO A 381 1.87 22.94 -13.36
N HIS A 382 1.65 22.51 -12.12
CA HIS A 382 0.51 21.68 -11.70
C HIS A 382 0.28 21.79 -10.19
N LEU A 383 -0.85 21.29 -9.70
CA LEU A 383 -1.13 21.10 -8.29
C LEU A 383 -1.05 19.61 -7.96
N HIS A 384 -0.07 19.22 -7.14
CA HIS A 384 -0.07 17.93 -6.46
C HIS A 384 -1.00 18.03 -5.24
N PHE A 385 -2.13 17.32 -5.29
CA PHE A 385 -3.17 17.38 -4.27
C PHE A 385 -3.37 16.02 -3.59
N GLU A 386 -3.28 16.00 -2.26
CA GLU A 386 -3.48 14.78 -1.47
C GLU A 386 -4.62 14.92 -0.47
N MET A 387 -5.27 13.79 -0.20
CA MET A 387 -6.26 13.64 0.87
C MET A 387 -5.86 12.49 1.80
N MET A 388 -5.98 12.72 3.10
CA MET A 388 -5.70 11.71 4.13
C MET A 388 -6.81 11.67 5.17
N SER A 389 -7.14 10.45 5.61
CA SER A 389 -8.10 10.13 6.66
C SER A 389 -7.45 9.26 7.73
N ASP A 390 -7.79 9.46 9.01
CA ASP A 390 -7.37 8.54 10.08
C ASP A 390 -7.97 7.14 9.92
N THR A 391 -9.12 7.02 9.23
CA THR A 391 -9.79 5.73 9.03
C THR A 391 -9.23 4.96 7.84
N TYR A 392 -8.91 5.67 6.74
CA TYR A 392 -8.56 5.06 5.46
C TYR A 392 -7.08 5.23 5.06
N GLY A 393 -6.31 6.04 5.81
CA GLY A 393 -5.00 6.49 5.37
C GLY A 393 -5.12 7.47 4.20
N LYS A 394 -4.19 7.41 3.25
CA LYS A 394 -4.23 8.22 2.03
C LYS A 394 -5.23 7.65 1.04
N VAL A 395 -6.11 8.50 0.54
CA VAL A 395 -7.23 8.09 -0.33
C VAL A 395 -7.12 8.73 -1.70
N ASP A 396 -7.76 8.12 -2.71
CA ASP A 396 -7.97 8.78 -4.00
C ASP A 396 -8.86 10.01 -3.81
N PRO A 397 -8.33 11.24 -4.01
CA PRO A 397 -9.10 12.46 -3.83
C PRO A 397 -10.35 12.53 -4.69
N LYS A 398 -10.35 11.92 -5.89
CA LYS A 398 -11.49 11.95 -6.81
C LYS A 398 -12.74 11.28 -6.24
N LEU A 399 -12.60 10.40 -5.25
CA LEU A 399 -13.71 9.74 -4.58
C LEU A 399 -14.42 10.63 -3.55
N PHE A 400 -13.80 11.75 -3.15
CA PHE A 400 -14.30 12.60 -2.05
C PHE A 400 -14.58 14.04 -2.47
N LEU A 401 -14.09 14.47 -3.64
CA LEU A 401 -14.32 15.81 -4.21
C LEU A 401 -15.68 15.91 -4.92
N GLN A 402 -16.38 17.05 -4.73
CA GLN A 402 -17.70 17.36 -5.32
C GLN A 402 -17.64 18.46 -6.39
#